data_AF-A0A0M3IJG7-F1
#
_entry.id   AF-A0A0M3IJG7-F1
#
_cell.length_a   1.000
_cell.length_b   1.000
_cell.length_c   1.000
_cell.angle_alpha   90.00
_cell.angle_beta   90.00
_cell.angle_gamma   90.00
#
_symmetry.space_group_name_H-M   'P 1'
#
loop_
_entity.id
_entity.type
_entity.pdbx_description
1 polymer ?
#
loop_
_entity_poly.entity_id
_entity_poly.type
_entity_poly.pdbx_seq_one_letter_code
_entity_poly.pdbx_strand_id
1 'polypeptide(L)' 'MKYQDKVCKLNESFMKYTDCIRFYYGRTDGWCPIRLGNEMKKRLGEGLVKIDDANCEHAFVISNNEIMARKVLDWILQ' A
#
# COMPACT_ATOMS: atom_id res chain seq x y z
N MET A 1 -13.16 -8.72 -15.82
CA MET A 1 -13.36 -7.25 -15.84
C MET A 1 -11.97 -6.59 -15.91
N LYS A 2 -11.56 -6.08 -17.09
CA LYS A 2 -10.18 -5.63 -17.39
C LYS A 2 -9.98 -4.16 -16.98
N TYR A 3 -9.52 -3.88 -15.76
CA TYR A 3 -9.13 -2.53 -15.31
C TYR A 3 -7.62 -2.40 -15.00
N GLN A 4 -6.80 -3.41 -15.33
CA GLN A 4 -5.41 -3.51 -14.89
C GLN A 4 -4.44 -2.45 -15.46
N ASP A 5 -4.83 -1.66 -16.48
CA ASP A 5 -3.88 -0.82 -17.22
C ASP A 5 -4.16 0.69 -17.20
N LYS A 6 -5.14 1.19 -16.43
CA LYS A 6 -5.53 2.61 -16.56
C LYS A 6 -4.67 3.61 -15.79
N VAL A 7 -4.02 3.24 -14.69
CA VAL A 7 -3.18 4.16 -13.90
C VAL A 7 -2.02 3.40 -13.26
N CYS A 8 -0.81 3.54 -13.82
CA CYS A 8 0.38 2.83 -13.36
C CYS A 8 1.59 3.74 -13.08
N LYS A 9 1.40 5.07 -13.05
CA LYS A 9 2.49 6.03 -12.85
C LYS A 9 2.44 6.57 -11.42
N LEU A 10 3.55 6.44 -10.70
CA LEU A 10 3.78 7.16 -9.46
C LEU A 10 3.75 8.66 -9.74
N ASN A 11 2.94 9.40 -9.00
CA ASN A 11 3.04 10.85 -8.96
C ASN A 11 4.22 11.23 -8.06
N GLU A 12 5.33 11.62 -8.69
CA GLU A 12 6.59 11.91 -8.00
C GLU A 12 6.49 13.10 -7.03
N SER A 13 5.48 13.96 -7.17
CA SER A 13 5.25 15.05 -6.22
C SER A 13 4.94 14.57 -4.80
N PHE A 14 4.58 13.29 -4.59
CA PHE A 14 4.43 12.69 -3.26
C PHE A 14 5.75 12.43 -2.55
N MET A 15 6.87 12.38 -3.28
CA MET A 15 8.18 12.05 -2.70
C MET A 15 8.72 13.13 -1.75
N LYS A 16 8.11 14.33 -1.71
CA LYS A 16 8.42 15.36 -0.69
C LYS A 16 7.73 15.13 0.65
N TYR A 17 6.86 14.12 0.74
CA TYR A 17 6.08 13.80 1.94
C TYR A 17 6.40 12.40 2.47
N THR A 18 7.62 11.90 2.23
CA THR A 18 8.03 10.55 2.65
C THR A 18 7.94 10.32 4.14
N ASP A 19 7.93 11.37 4.95
CA ASP A 19 7.77 11.26 6.41
C ASP A 19 6.30 11.14 6.83
N CYS A 20 5.36 11.50 5.93
CA CYS A 20 3.93 11.56 6.22
C CYS A 20 3.11 10.51 5.46
N ILE A 21 3.72 9.72 4.57
CA ILE A 21 2.99 8.75 3.74
C ILE A 21 3.66 7.38 3.77
N ARG A 22 2.85 6.34 3.61
CA ARG A 22 3.28 4.98 3.29
C ARG A 22 2.35 4.43 2.22
N PHE A 23 2.89 3.75 1.22
CA PHE A 23 2.08 3.02 0.26
C PHE A 23 1.80 1.62 0.80
N TYR A 24 0.53 1.24 0.82
CA TYR A 24 0.07 -0.07 1.31
C TYR A 24 -0.62 -0.83 0.17
N TYR A 25 -0.22 -2.08 -0.05
CA TYR A 25 -0.78 -2.95 -1.08
C TYR A 25 -1.27 -4.26 -0.49
N GLY A 26 -2.51 -4.64 -0.80
CA GLY A 26 -3.07 -5.94 -0.41
C GLY A 26 -2.45 -7.10 -1.19
N ARG A 27 -2.31 -8.28 -0.55
CA ARG A 27 -1.80 -9.49 -1.21
C ARG A 27 -2.83 -10.15 -2.12
N THR A 28 -4.08 -10.11 -1.71
CA THR A 28 -5.26 -10.71 -2.37
C THR A 28 -6.19 -9.65 -2.97
N ASP A 29 -5.64 -8.46 -3.19
CA ASP A 29 -6.37 -7.32 -3.74
C ASP A 29 -6.83 -7.59 -5.18
N GLY A 30 -8.15 -7.68 -5.38
CA GLY A 30 -8.76 -7.92 -6.69
C GLY A 30 -8.72 -6.71 -7.63
N TRP A 31 -8.44 -5.50 -7.12
CA TRP A 31 -8.45 -4.25 -7.88
C TRP A 31 -7.03 -3.82 -8.25
N CYS A 32 -6.05 -4.05 -7.37
CA CYS A 32 -4.65 -3.73 -7.57
C CYS A 32 -3.79 -5.00 -7.58
N PRO A 33 -3.25 -5.43 -8.74
CA PRO A 33 -2.40 -6.61 -8.80
C PRO A 33 -1.16 -6.47 -7.92
N ILE A 34 -0.84 -7.53 -7.15
CA ILE A 34 0.33 -7.58 -6.27
C ILE A 34 1.66 -7.25 -6.97
N ARG A 35 1.76 -7.51 -8.27
CA ARG A 35 2.93 -7.16 -9.09
C ARG A 35 3.26 -5.65 -9.01
N LEU A 36 2.25 -4.78 -9.02
CA LEU A 36 2.45 -3.33 -8.93
C LEU A 36 3.03 -2.91 -7.57
N GLY A 37 2.54 -3.53 -6.49
CA GLY A 37 3.09 -3.33 -5.15
C GLY A 37 4.56 -3.77 -5.06
N ASN A 38 4.90 -4.92 -5.66
CA ASN A 38 6.28 -5.41 -5.70
C ASN A 38 7.21 -4.51 -6.53
N GLU A 39 6.75 -4.01 -7.68
CA GLU A 39 7.48 -3.04 -8.50
C GLU A 39 7.72 -1.73 -7.74
N MET A 40 6.69 -1.23 -7.04
CA MET A 40 6.79 -0.04 -6.19
C MET A 40 7.76 -0.25 -5.01
N LYS A 41 7.70 -1.41 -4.35
CA LYS A 41 8.62 -1.77 -3.27
C LYS A 41 10.06 -1.84 -3.75
N LYS A 42 10.31 -2.39 -4.95
CA LYS A 42 11.62 -2.38 -5.59
C LYS A 42 12.10 -0.95 -5.90
N ARG A 43 11.20 -0.07 -6.31
CA ARG A 43 11.51 1.32 -6.69
C ARG A 43 11.78 2.23 -5.47
N LEU A 44 10.98 2.11 -4.41
CA LEU A 44 10.94 3.07 -3.30
C LEU A 44 11.45 2.51 -1.97
N GLY A 45 11.67 1.19 -1.87
CA GLY A 45 12.18 0.53 -0.68
C GLY A 45 11.12 0.16 0.36
N GLU A 46 11.53 -0.67 1.32
CA GLU A 46 10.65 -1.23 2.35
C GLU A 46 10.20 -0.21 3.41
N GLY A 47 10.88 0.92 3.50
CA GLY A 47 10.53 2.01 4.40
C GLY A 47 9.26 2.72 3.95
N LEU A 48 9.06 2.89 2.63
CA LEU A 48 7.95 3.66 2.07
C LEU A 48 6.80 2.78 1.56
N VAL A 49 7.09 1.53 1.20
CA VAL A 49 6.11 0.60 0.62
C VAL A 49 5.96 -0.65 1.48
N LYS A 50 4.73 -0.95 1.88
CA LYS A 50 4.34 -2.15 2.62
C LYS A 50 3.43 -3.03 1.77
N ILE A 51 3.75 -4.32 1.78
CA ILE A 51 2.87 -5.37 1.24
C ILE A 51 2.17 -5.99 2.43
N ASP A 52 0.87 -6.17 2.30
CA ASP A 52 0.05 -6.81 3.31
C ASP A 52 0.56 -8.21 3.69
N ASP A 53 0.56 -8.43 4.99
CA ASP A 53 0.94 -9.67 5.68
C ASP A 53 -0.21 -10.21 6.54
N ALA A 54 -1.35 -9.51 6.61
CA ALA A 54 -2.50 -9.84 7.43
C ALA A 54 -3.70 -10.39 6.62
N ASN A 55 -3.53 -10.57 5.31
CA ASN A 55 -4.56 -11.04 4.37
C ASN A 55 -5.83 -10.16 4.38
N CYS A 56 -5.62 -8.84 4.45
CA CYS A 56 -6.70 -7.87 4.43
C CYS A 56 -7.36 -7.80 3.05
N GLU A 57 -8.69 -7.66 3.02
CA GLU A 57 -9.42 -7.43 1.77
C GLU A 57 -9.15 -6.01 1.22
N HIS A 58 -9.42 -5.76 -0.06
CA HIS A 58 -9.13 -4.46 -0.69
C HIS A 58 -9.71 -3.27 0.08
N ALA A 59 -10.94 -3.40 0.60
CA ALA A 59 -11.54 -2.40 1.48
C ALA A 59 -11.00 -2.50 2.92
N PHE A 60 -9.69 -2.65 3.09
CA PHE A 60 -9.03 -2.94 4.37
C PHE A 60 -9.29 -1.86 5.41
N VAL A 61 -9.50 -0.60 4.99
CA VAL A 61 -9.86 0.51 5.89
C VAL A 61 -11.25 0.31 6.50
N ILE A 62 -12.15 -0.44 5.85
CA ILE A 62 -13.52 -0.70 6.30
C ILE A 62 -13.58 -2.05 7.00
N SER A 63 -13.21 -3.14 6.31
CA SER A 63 -13.38 -4.52 6.79
C SER A 63 -12.29 -4.97 7.76
N ASN A 64 -11.12 -4.35 7.73
CA ASN A 64 -9.95 -4.70 8.56
C ASN A 64 -9.45 -3.48 9.34
N ASN A 65 -10.37 -2.57 9.71
CA ASN A 65 -10.08 -1.28 10.32
C ASN A 65 -9.16 -1.36 11.55
N GLU A 66 -9.37 -2.33 12.45
CA GLU A 66 -8.55 -2.50 13.65
C GLU A 66 -7.10 -2.91 13.33
N ILE A 67 -6.93 -3.78 12.33
CA ILE A 67 -5.60 -4.23 11.88
C ILE A 67 -4.85 -3.02 11.31
N MET A 68 -5.53 -2.23 10.48
CA MET A 68 -4.94 -1.04 9.88
C MET A 68 -4.65 0.05 10.91
N ALA A 69 -5.53 0.24 11.91
CA ALA A 69 -5.30 1.16 13.00
C ALA A 69 -4.03 0.79 13.79
N ARG A 70 -3.83 -0.49 14.11
CA ARG A 70 -2.61 -0.99 14.76
C ARG A 70 -1.36 -0.72 13.90
N LYS A 71 -1.41 -1.03 12.60
CA LYS A 71 -0.28 -0.78 11.68
C LYS A 71 0.10 0.71 11.59
N VAL A 72 -0.88 1.60 11.59
CA VAL A 72 -0.63 3.05 11.58
C VAL A 72 -0.06 3.51 12.92
N LEU A 73 -0.59 3.02 14.05
CA LEU A 73 -0.06 3.32 15.37
C LEU A 73 1.40 2.87 15.51
N ASP A 74 1.70 1.63 15.09
CA ASP A 74 3.06 1.08 15.12
C ASP A 74 4.04 1.91 14.28
N TRP A 75 3.57 2.52 13.18
CA TRP A 75 4.39 3.41 12.37
C TRP A 75 4.61 4.77 13.03
N ILE A 76 3.58 5.36 13.66
CA ILE A 76 3.68 6.67 14.33
C ILE A 76 4.60 6.61 15.55
N LEU A 77 4.69 5.47 16.22
CA LEU A 77 5.48 5.28 17.44
C LEU A 77 6.95 4.88 17.19
N GLN A 78 7.36 4.67 15.93
CA GLN A 78 8.75 4.40 15.53
C GLN A 78 9.54 5.69 15.36
#